data_AF-A0A7W0PTR0-F1
#
_entry.id   AF-A0A7W0PTR0-F1
#
_cell.length_a   1.000
_cell.length_b   1.000
_cell.length_c   1.000
_cell.angle_alpha   90.00
_cell.angle_beta   90.00
_cell.angle_gamma   90.00
#
_symmetry.space_group_name_H-M   'P 1'
#
loop_
_entity.id
_entity.type
_entity.pdbx_description
1 polymer ?
#
loop_
_entity_poly.entity_id
_entity_poly.type
_entity_poly.pdbx_seq_one_letter_code
_entity_poly.pdbx_strand_id
1 'polypeptide(L)'
;MVREVIGDATRGDEWALVRLLVDGERIATADAHGLDRSLAGLTLFEAAAVGGEALAVEALAAALGQVFCAHPRPGRVAVAMSGGVDSAVTLLRAAPNAVGVTLRLWQDPAGPSSERACCSSEAVGAARAACHALGVPHVTLDLR
;
A
#
# COMPACT_ATOMS: atom_id res chain seq x y z
N MET A 1 10.93 19.02 -1.72
CA MET A 1 10.18 19.42 -2.92
C MET A 1 8.76 18.98 -2.67
N VAL A 2 7.83 19.92 -2.70
CA VAL A 2 6.43 19.64 -2.42
C VAL A 2 5.80 18.97 -3.64
N ARG A 3 5.09 17.86 -3.43
CA ARG A 3 4.39 17.09 -4.46
C ARG A 3 2.96 16.83 -4.01
N GLU A 4 2.00 17.12 -4.87
CA GLU A 4 0.62 16.67 -4.68
C GLU A 4 0.47 15.30 -5.35
N VAL A 5 -0.14 14.35 -4.65
CA VAL A 5 -0.48 13.03 -5.19
C VAL A 5 -1.91 12.68 -4.84
N ILE A 6 -2.55 11.96 -5.75
CA ILE A 6 -3.95 11.54 -5.63
C ILE A 6 -4.01 10.05 -5.93
N GLY A 7 -4.70 9.31 -5.08
CA GLY A 7 -5.02 7.91 -5.31
C GLY A 7 -6.51 7.69 -5.14
N ASP A 8 -7.06 6.79 -5.96
CA ASP A 8 -8.45 6.39 -5.95
C ASP A 8 -8.57 4.86 -5.87
N ALA A 9 -9.73 4.40 -5.42
CA ALA A 9 -10.12 3.01 -5.46
C ALA A 9 -11.62 2.92 -5.72
N THR A 10 -12.02 1.93 -6.53
CA THR A 10 -13.43 1.71 -6.90
C THR A 10 -13.73 0.22 -6.83
N ARG A 11 -14.88 -0.13 -6.24
CA ARG A 11 -15.42 -1.51 -6.25
C ARG A 11 -16.95 -1.42 -6.43
N GLY A 12 -17.44 -1.85 -7.58
CA GLY A 12 -18.85 -1.65 -7.94
C GLY A 12 -19.18 -0.17 -8.04
N ASP A 13 -20.24 0.26 -7.34
CA ASP A 13 -20.69 1.65 -7.31
C ASP A 13 -20.03 2.48 -6.18
N GLU A 14 -19.21 1.84 -5.35
CA GLU A 14 -18.49 2.48 -4.25
C GLU A 14 -17.10 2.93 -4.68
N TRP A 15 -16.68 4.09 -4.19
CA TRP A 15 -15.36 4.65 -4.46
C TRP A 15 -14.81 5.41 -3.26
N ALA A 16 -13.48 5.54 -3.20
CA ALA A 16 -12.76 6.39 -2.26
C ALA A 16 -11.67 7.18 -2.97
N LEU A 17 -11.33 8.33 -2.40
CA LEU A 17 -10.29 9.22 -2.90
C LEU A 17 -9.39 9.65 -1.73
N VAL A 18 -8.10 9.64 -1.97
CA VAL A 18 -7.08 10.17 -1.06
C VAL A 18 -6.24 11.17 -1.82
N ARG A 19 -6.14 12.39 -1.29
CA ARG A 19 -5.26 13.45 -1.81
C ARG A 19 -4.26 13.85 -0.74
N LEU A 20 -2.98 13.81 -1.08
CA LEU A 20 -1.88 14.12 -0.17
C LEU A 20 -1.04 15.25 -0.74
N LEU A 21 -0.71 16.23 0.10
CA LEU A 21 0.39 17.16 -0.16
C LEU A 21 1.60 16.65 0.61
N VAL A 22 2.65 16.24 -0.10
CA VAL A 22 3.86 15.62 0.47
C VAL A 22 5.02 16.60 0.33
N ASP A 23 5.74 16.85 1.42
CA ASP A 23 7.03 17.56 1.39
C ASP A 23 8.16 16.63 1.85
N GLY A 24 9.01 16.25 0.90
CA GLY A 24 10.06 15.25 1.14
C GLY A 24 9.45 13.90 1.50
N GLU A 25 9.69 13.42 2.71
CA GLU A 25 9.15 12.13 3.20
C GLU A 25 7.92 12.28 4.09
N ARG A 26 7.38 13.50 4.25
CA ARG A 26 6.29 13.78 5.20
C ARG A 26 5.05 14.29 4.49
N ILE A 27 3.90 13.89 5.00
CA ILE A 27 2.60 14.36 4.54
C ILE A 27 2.31 15.68 5.24
N ALA A 28 2.31 16.78 4.49
CA ALA A 28 2.01 18.12 4.99
C ALA A 28 0.50 18.28 5.26
N THR A 29 -0.34 17.84 4.31
CA THR A 29 -1.80 17.80 4.47
C THR A 29 -2.36 16.56 3.78
N ALA A 30 -3.51 16.10 4.24
CA ALA A 30 -4.21 14.96 3.68
C ALA A 30 -5.72 15.19 3.71
N ASP A 31 -6.36 14.86 2.59
CA ASP A 31 -7.79 14.70 2.45
C ASP A 31 -8.03 13.21 2.19
N ALA A 32 -8.41 12.50 3.26
CA ALA A 32 -8.41 11.04 3.29
C ALA A 32 -9.43 10.54 4.33
N HIS A 33 -10.66 10.31 3.88
CA HIS A 33 -11.74 9.78 4.71
C HIS A 33 -11.67 8.25 4.82
N GLY A 34 -12.25 7.68 5.88
CA GLY A 34 -12.31 6.22 6.10
C GLY A 34 -11.02 5.58 6.63
N LEU A 35 -9.99 6.36 6.97
CA LEU A 35 -8.77 5.86 7.59
C LEU A 35 -8.84 5.91 9.13
N ASP A 36 -8.15 4.99 9.80
CA ASP A 36 -8.18 4.85 11.27
C ASP A 36 -7.57 6.06 12.01
N ARG A 37 -6.77 6.87 11.31
CA ARG A 37 -6.14 8.08 11.85
C ARG A 37 -5.81 9.11 10.78
N SER A 38 -5.62 10.35 11.22
CA SER A 38 -5.08 11.41 10.36
C SER A 38 -3.67 11.08 9.87
N LEU A 39 -3.41 11.40 8.60
CA LEU A 39 -2.14 11.23 7.92
C LEU A 39 -1.23 12.47 8.01
N ALA A 40 -1.79 13.64 8.34
CA ALA A 40 -1.01 14.87 8.40
C ALA A 40 0.10 14.76 9.45
N GLY A 41 1.33 15.10 9.05
CA GLY A 41 2.53 15.01 9.88
C GLY A 41 3.19 13.62 9.91
N LEU A 42 2.57 12.58 9.37
CA LEU A 42 3.18 11.26 9.23
C LEU A 42 4.24 11.25 8.12
N THR A 43 5.22 10.38 8.27
CA THR A 43 6.09 9.99 7.16
C THR A 43 5.35 9.07 6.19
N LEU A 44 5.82 8.97 4.93
CA LEU A 44 5.28 8.03 3.95
C LEU A 44 5.36 6.58 4.45
N PHE A 45 6.40 6.26 5.22
CA PHE A 45 6.60 4.95 5.84
C PHE A 45 5.56 4.65 6.92
N GLU A 46 5.26 5.60 7.79
CA GLU A 46 4.22 5.45 8.82
C GLU A 46 2.83 5.39 8.19
N ALA A 47 2.57 6.23 7.18
CA ALA A 47 1.30 6.24 6.45
C ALA A 47 1.01 4.90 5.76
N ALA A 48 2.02 4.20 5.25
CA ALA A 48 1.89 2.88 4.64
C ALA A 48 1.45 1.76 5.60
N ALA A 49 1.51 2.00 6.92
CA ALA A 49 1.00 1.08 7.95
C ALA A 49 -0.38 1.48 8.48
N VAL A 50 -0.99 2.57 7.98
CA VAL A 50 -2.30 3.03 8.42
C VAL A 50 -3.39 2.16 7.84
N GLY A 51 -4.25 1.63 8.73
CA GLY A 51 -5.46 0.89 8.39
C GLY A 51 -6.68 1.80 8.19
N GLY A 52 -7.83 1.16 7.99
CA GLY A 52 -9.10 1.83 7.75
C GLY A 52 -10.04 0.96 6.92
N GLU A 53 -11.08 1.59 6.39
CA GLU A 53 -12.00 1.01 5.41
C GLU A 53 -11.24 0.55 4.15
N ALA A 54 -11.69 -0.57 3.56
CA ALA A 54 -10.95 -1.22 2.48
C ALA A 54 -10.66 -0.29 1.30
N LEU A 55 -11.67 0.45 0.81
CA LEU A 55 -11.50 1.39 -0.31
C LEU A 55 -10.61 2.58 0.05
N ALA A 56 -10.73 3.13 1.26
CA ALA A 56 -9.89 4.23 1.73
C ALA A 56 -8.40 3.83 1.79
N VAL A 57 -8.12 2.63 2.30
CA VAL A 57 -6.76 2.09 2.37
C VAL A 57 -6.22 1.74 0.98
N GLU A 58 -7.06 1.23 0.07
CA GLU A 58 -6.69 1.02 -1.33
C GLU A 58 -6.33 2.34 -2.04
N ALA A 59 -7.15 3.38 -1.88
CA ALA A 59 -6.89 4.71 -2.42
C ALA A 59 -5.61 5.34 -1.83
N LEU A 60 -5.37 5.16 -0.52
CA LEU A 60 -4.12 5.57 0.12
C LEU A 60 -2.91 4.83 -0.48
N ALA A 61 -3.01 3.52 -0.68
CA ALA A 61 -1.93 2.73 -1.28
C ALA A 61 -1.61 3.21 -2.71
N ALA A 62 -2.64 3.56 -3.51
CA ALA A 62 -2.48 4.12 -4.85
C ALA A 62 -1.81 5.51 -4.83
N ALA A 63 -2.14 6.37 -3.86
CA ALA A 63 -1.50 7.67 -3.69
C ALA A 63 -0.02 7.51 -3.28
N LEU A 64 0.25 6.67 -2.27
CA LEU A 64 1.59 6.43 -1.76
C LEU A 64 2.51 5.82 -2.82
N GLY A 65 2.03 4.90 -3.67
CA GLY A 65 2.83 4.27 -4.72
C GLY A 65 3.55 5.25 -5.67
N GLN A 66 3.05 6.50 -5.80
CA GLN A 66 3.62 7.54 -6.66
C GLN A 66 4.81 8.29 -6.04
N VAL A 67 4.96 8.23 -4.71
CA VAL A 67 5.91 9.02 -3.92
C VAL A 67 6.69 8.20 -2.90
N PHE A 68 6.29 6.96 -2.62
CA PHE A 68 6.84 6.18 -1.52
C PHE A 68 8.34 5.98 -1.65
N CYS A 69 9.05 6.31 -0.58
CA CYS A 69 10.45 6.02 -0.42
C CYS A 69 10.71 5.42 0.96
N ALA A 70 11.61 4.45 0.99
CA ALA A 70 12.06 3.82 2.22
C ALA A 70 13.59 3.84 2.20
N HIS A 71 14.19 4.73 3.00
CA HIS A 71 15.65 4.79 3.12
C HIS A 71 16.24 3.45 3.58
N PRO A 72 17.37 3.02 3.00
CA PRO A 72 18.14 1.88 3.51
C PRO A 72 18.53 2.12 4.96
N ARG A 73 18.32 1.11 5.80
CA ARG A 73 18.73 1.10 7.20
C ARG A 73 19.21 -0.31 7.54
N PRO A 74 20.25 -0.47 8.39
CA PRO A 74 20.69 -1.79 8.81
C PRO A 74 19.53 -2.62 9.34
N GLY A 75 19.38 -3.85 8.83
CA GLY A 75 18.34 -4.79 9.25
C GLY A 75 16.96 -4.59 8.62
N ARG A 76 16.73 -3.57 7.76
CA ARG A 76 15.48 -3.43 7.00
C ARG A 76 15.38 -4.48 5.91
N VAL A 77 14.24 -5.15 5.82
CA VAL A 77 13.98 -6.19 4.82
C VAL A 77 12.78 -5.79 3.96
N ALA A 78 12.95 -5.73 2.64
CA ALA A 78 11.81 -5.65 1.74
C ALA A 78 11.34 -7.08 1.44
N VAL A 79 10.07 -7.38 1.70
CA VAL A 79 9.45 -8.68 1.45
C VAL A 79 8.50 -8.53 0.26
N ALA A 80 8.72 -9.32 -0.78
CA ALA A 80 7.78 -9.40 -1.89
C ALA A 80 6.49 -10.09 -1.42
N MET A 81 5.36 -9.37 -1.51
CA MET A 81 4.06 -9.82 -1.03
C MET A 81 3.14 -10.11 -2.20
N SER A 82 2.83 -11.40 -2.42
CA SER A 82 1.92 -11.87 -3.47
C SER A 82 0.47 -12.00 -3.00
N GLY A 83 0.22 -11.88 -1.69
CA GLY A 83 -1.06 -12.20 -1.06
C GLY A 83 -1.22 -13.69 -0.70
N GLY A 84 -0.25 -14.52 -1.08
CA GLY A 84 -0.22 -15.95 -0.75
C GLY A 84 0.46 -16.26 0.59
N VAL A 85 0.23 -17.49 1.08
CA VAL A 85 0.71 -17.99 2.38
C VAL A 85 2.24 -17.91 2.53
N ASP A 86 3.01 -18.28 1.51
CA ASP A 86 4.48 -18.28 1.59
C ASP A 86 5.05 -16.88 1.83
N SER A 87 4.48 -15.87 1.16
CA SER A 87 4.87 -14.47 1.37
C SER A 87 4.48 -13.98 2.77
N ALA A 88 3.32 -14.41 3.29
CA ALA A 88 2.90 -14.09 4.65
C ALA A 88 3.79 -14.73 5.72
N VAL A 89 4.23 -15.98 5.53
CA VAL A 89 5.20 -16.64 6.42
C VAL A 89 6.55 -15.93 6.36
N THR A 90 7.00 -15.53 5.17
CA THR A 90 8.25 -14.78 4.99
C THR A 90 8.18 -13.44 5.74
N LEU A 91 7.08 -12.71 5.61
CA LEU A 91 6.81 -11.48 6.33
C LEU A 91 6.86 -11.69 7.85
N LEU A 92 6.20 -12.72 8.36
CA LEU A 92 6.20 -13.05 9.80
C LEU A 92 7.62 -13.27 10.33
N ARG A 93 8.51 -13.86 9.53
CA ARG A 93 9.91 -14.12 9.91
C ARG A 93 10.81 -12.88 9.81
N ALA A 94 10.43 -11.91 8.99
CA ALA A 94 11.19 -10.66 8.77
C ALA A 94 10.69 -9.49 9.65
N ALA A 95 9.50 -9.60 10.23
CA ALA A 95 8.98 -8.62 11.18
C ALA A 95 9.86 -8.51 12.44
N PRO A 96 9.96 -7.33 13.09
CA PRO A 96 9.24 -6.09 12.78
C PRO A 96 9.94 -5.19 11.75
N ASN A 97 11.14 -5.57 11.27
CA ASN A 97 11.96 -4.70 10.40
C ASN A 97 11.58 -4.79 8.91
N ALA A 98 10.47 -5.46 8.60
CA ALA A 98 10.02 -5.68 7.24
C ALA A 98 9.32 -4.44 6.65
N VAL A 99 9.30 -4.38 5.32
CA VAL A 99 8.35 -3.63 4.50
C VAL A 99 7.73 -4.63 3.52
N GLY A 100 6.41 -4.69 3.48
CA GLY A 100 5.71 -5.47 2.46
C GLY A 100 5.68 -4.70 1.14
N VAL A 101 6.04 -5.37 0.03
CA VAL A 101 6.04 -4.76 -1.30
C VAL A 101 5.27 -5.64 -2.27
N THR A 102 4.23 -5.10 -2.88
CA THR A 102 3.53 -5.76 -3.99
C THR A 102 3.84 -5.03 -5.29
N LEU A 103 4.24 -5.77 -6.32
CA LEU A 103 4.52 -5.21 -7.65
C LEU A 103 3.38 -5.57 -8.60
N ARG A 104 2.76 -4.56 -9.20
CA ARG A 104 1.83 -4.74 -10.33
C ARG A 104 2.66 -4.65 -11.60
N LEU A 105 3.03 -5.78 -12.16
CA LEU A 105 3.94 -5.87 -13.31
C LEU A 105 3.19 -6.01 -14.64
N TRP A 106 2.04 -6.67 -14.63
CA TRP A 106 1.29 -6.96 -15.84
C TRP A 106 -0.19 -7.16 -15.50
N GLN A 107 -1.06 -6.76 -16.42
CA GLN A 107 -2.49 -7.02 -16.34
C GLN A 107 -2.92 -7.58 -17.69
N ASP A 108 -3.41 -8.82 -17.70
CA ASP A 108 -3.95 -9.43 -18.92
C ASP A 108 -5.23 -8.68 -19.33
N PRO A 109 -5.28 -8.03 -20.51
CA PRO A 109 -6.52 -7.38 -20.97
C PRO A 109 -7.61 -8.40 -21.32
N ALA A 110 -7.25 -9.65 -21.64
CA ALA A 110 -8.15 -10.71 -22.09
C ALA A 110 -8.19 -11.91 -21.12
N GLY A 111 -7.37 -11.89 -20.08
CA GLY A 111 -7.29 -12.96 -19.10
C GLY A 111 -8.57 -13.00 -18.27
N PRO A 112 -8.95 -14.17 -17.74
CA PRO A 112 -10.05 -14.22 -16.79
C PRO A 112 -9.75 -13.23 -15.67
N SER A 113 -10.78 -12.57 -15.13
CA SER A 113 -10.74 -11.76 -13.90
C SER A 113 -10.41 -12.61 -12.67
N SER A 114 -9.60 -13.66 -12.86
CA SER A 114 -9.37 -14.73 -11.93
C SER A 114 -8.71 -14.14 -10.70
N GLU A 115 -9.42 -14.34 -9.60
CA GLU A 115 -9.07 -14.11 -8.21
C GLU A 115 -7.66 -14.62 -7.83
N ARG A 116 -7.03 -15.42 -8.70
CA ARG A 116 -5.71 -16.07 -8.51
C ARG A 116 -4.54 -15.42 -9.24
N ALA A 117 -4.75 -14.35 -10.02
CA ALA A 117 -3.61 -13.61 -10.54
C ALA A 117 -2.92 -12.87 -9.38
N CYS A 118 -1.59 -12.98 -9.28
CA CYS A 118 -0.76 -12.28 -8.27
C CYS A 118 -0.96 -10.75 -8.28
N CYS A 119 -1.57 -10.20 -9.35
CA CYS A 119 -1.88 -8.78 -9.52
C CYS A 119 -3.39 -8.43 -9.36
N SER A 120 -4.23 -9.36 -8.89
CA SER A 120 -5.65 -9.06 -8.61
C SER A 120 -5.78 -8.07 -7.44
N SER A 121 -6.85 -7.28 -7.43
CA SER A 121 -7.13 -6.35 -6.32
C SER A 121 -7.28 -7.09 -4.99
N GLU A 122 -7.85 -8.30 -5.02
CA GLU A 122 -7.97 -9.17 -3.84
C GLU A 122 -6.61 -9.64 -3.32
N ALA A 123 -5.70 -10.08 -4.20
CA ALA A 123 -4.35 -10.51 -3.80
C ALA A 123 -3.56 -9.36 -3.16
N VAL A 124 -3.64 -8.16 -3.74
CA VAL A 124 -3.04 -6.94 -3.16
C VAL A 124 -3.67 -6.59 -1.81
N GLY A 125 -5.00 -6.71 -1.70
CA GLY A 125 -5.72 -6.52 -0.44
C GLY A 125 -5.27 -7.50 0.66
N ALA A 126 -5.15 -8.79 0.32
CA ALA A 126 -4.67 -9.83 1.23
C ALA A 126 -3.22 -9.59 1.66
N ALA A 127 -2.34 -9.22 0.71
CA ALA A 127 -0.96 -8.84 0.99
C ALA A 127 -0.87 -7.68 2.00
N ARG A 128 -1.68 -6.65 1.80
CA ARG A 128 -1.74 -5.47 2.67
C ARG A 128 -2.27 -5.82 4.06
N ALA A 129 -3.38 -6.55 4.12
CA ALA A 129 -3.98 -6.98 5.38
C ALA A 129 -3.00 -7.81 6.22
N ALA A 130 -2.24 -8.71 5.60
CA ALA A 130 -1.20 -9.49 6.27
C ALA A 130 -0.09 -8.60 6.88
N CYS A 131 0.32 -7.54 6.18
CA CYS A 131 1.29 -6.56 6.69
C CYS A 131 0.72 -5.75 7.86
N HIS A 132 -0.49 -5.19 7.68
CA HIS A 132 -1.14 -4.35 8.67
C HIS A 132 -1.46 -5.11 9.96
N ALA A 133 -1.84 -6.39 9.88
CA ALA A 133 -2.05 -7.25 11.05
C ALA A 133 -0.79 -7.40 11.94
N LEU A 134 0.41 -7.18 11.38
CA LEU A 134 1.69 -7.21 12.09
C LEU A 134 2.24 -5.81 12.39
N GLY A 135 1.50 -4.74 12.07
CA GLY A 135 1.98 -3.36 12.15
C GLY A 135 3.10 -3.03 11.15
N VAL A 136 3.27 -3.86 10.11
CA VAL A 136 4.27 -3.67 9.07
C VAL A 136 3.70 -2.81 7.94
N PRO A 137 4.42 -1.78 7.46
CA PRO A 137 3.97 -1.00 6.31
C PRO A 137 3.98 -1.81 5.02
N HIS A 138 3.01 -1.54 4.17
CA HIS A 138 2.85 -2.15 2.85
C HIS A 138 2.79 -1.08 1.77
N VAL A 139 3.51 -1.31 0.66
CA VAL A 139 3.43 -0.46 -0.53
C VAL A 139 3.11 -1.31 -1.75
N THR A 140 2.29 -0.75 -2.63
CA THR A 140 2.05 -1.31 -3.97
C THR A 140 2.73 -0.42 -5.00
N LEU A 141 3.60 -0.99 -5.82
CA LEU A 141 4.27 -0.28 -6.90
C LEU A 141 3.66 -0.72 -8.23
N ASP A 142 3.18 0.26 -8.99
CA ASP A 142 2.67 0.03 -10.35
C ASP A 142 3.81 0.22 -11.35
N LEU A 143 4.19 -0.87 -12.02
CA LEU A 143 5.30 -0.94 -12.97
C LEU A 143 4.85 -1.51 -14.33
N ARG A 144 3.56 -1.38 -14.64
CA ARG A 144 2.99 -1.65 -15.96
C ARG A 144 3.30 -0.50 -16.91
#